data_AF-W9GH35-F1
#
_entry.id   AF-W9GH35-F1
#
_cell.length_a   1.000
_cell.length_b   1.000
_cell.length_c   1.000
_cell.angle_alpha   90.00
_cell.angle_beta   90.00
_cell.angle_gamma   90.00
#
_symmetry.space_group_name_H-M   'P 1'
#
loop_
_entity.id
_entity.type
_entity.pdbx_description
1 polymer ?
#
loop_
_entity_poly.entity_id
_entity_poly.type
_entity_poly.pdbx_seq_one_letter_code
_entity_poly.pdbx_strand_id
1 'polypeptide(L)'
;MSGIPTSDVPVDGGKVIVDARVVITQPAQGTFKAFTAICPHAGCEVTDIVQNVIYCPCHGSTFDASTGARIAGPTPTGLTPLSVTVSGGTISVR
;
A
#
# COMPACT_ATOMS: atom_id res chain seq x y z
N MET A 1 18.92 1.45 -0.94
CA MET A 1 17.75 0.74 -0.39
C MET A 1 17.73 -0.64 -1.03
N SER A 2 18.03 -1.70 -0.27
CA SER A 2 17.90 -3.07 -0.78
C SER A 2 16.44 -3.30 -1.14
N GLY A 3 16.19 -3.84 -2.33
CA GLY A 3 14.81 -4.06 -2.79
C GLY A 3 14.05 -5.05 -1.90
N ILE A 4 12.72 -5.00 -1.99
CA ILE A 4 11.83 -5.76 -1.11
C ILE A 4 11.54 -7.11 -1.77
N PRO A 5 11.79 -8.25 -1.11
CA PRO A 5 11.49 -9.56 -1.70
C PRO A 5 9.99 -9.69 -2.03
N THR A 6 9.65 -10.27 -3.18
CA THR A 6 8.25 -10.52 -3.54
C THR A 6 7.56 -11.46 -2.55
N SER A 7 8.33 -12.35 -1.90
CA SER A 7 7.85 -13.25 -0.84
C SER A 7 7.39 -12.54 0.43
N ASP A 8 7.81 -11.28 0.63
CA ASP A 8 7.45 -10.51 1.81
C ASP A 8 6.05 -9.88 1.71
N VAL A 9 5.43 -9.92 0.53
CA VAL A 9 4.12 -9.31 0.27
C VAL A 9 3.13 -10.43 -0.05
N PRO A 10 2.18 -10.75 0.83
CA PRO A 10 1.23 -11.84 0.62
C PRO A 10 0.19 -11.51 -0.45
N VAL A 11 -0.29 -12.52 -1.19
CA VAL A 11 -1.47 -12.43 -2.07
C VAL A 11 -2.67 -11.95 -1.26
N ASP A 12 -3.53 -11.11 -1.86
CA ASP A 12 -4.72 -10.51 -1.24
C ASP A 12 -4.43 -9.62 -0.02
N GLY A 13 -3.17 -9.24 0.15
CA GLY A 13 -2.68 -8.44 1.26
C GLY A 13 -1.61 -7.44 0.85
N GLY A 14 -0.79 -7.05 1.82
CA GLY A 14 0.26 -6.07 1.61
C GLY A 14 1.24 -5.98 2.77
N LYS A 15 2.24 -5.12 2.59
CA LYS A 15 3.26 -4.79 3.58
C LYS A 15 3.46 -3.29 3.61
N VAL A 16 3.44 -2.71 4.81
CA VAL A 16 3.83 -1.32 5.04
C VAL A 16 5.34 -1.29 5.32
N ILE A 17 6.06 -0.44 4.59
CA ILE A 17 7.48 -0.19 4.73
C ILE A 17 7.62 1.15 5.46
N VAL A 18 7.64 1.07 6.80
CA VAL A 18 7.56 2.24 7.70
C VAL A 18 8.65 3.26 7.38
N ASP A 19 9.91 2.84 7.29
CA ASP A 19 11.05 3.73 7.05
C ASP A 19 10.95 4.50 5.72
N ALA A 20 10.26 3.93 4.73
CA ALA A 20 10.07 4.52 3.41
C ALA A 20 8.70 5.21 3.25
N ARG A 21 7.79 5.06 4.22
CA ARG A 21 6.39 5.48 4.13
C ARG A 21 5.70 5.01 2.85
N VAL A 22 5.90 3.73 2.53
CA VAL A 22 5.31 3.07 1.36
C VAL A 22 4.44 1.92 1.83
N VAL A 23 3.30 1.72 1.19
CA VAL A 23 2.53 0.46 1.28
C VAL A 23 2.62 -0.26 -0.06
N ILE A 24 2.98 -1.53 -0.02
CA ILE A 24 3.02 -2.42 -1.19
C ILE A 24 1.95 -3.48 -1.01
N THR A 25 1.15 -3.71 -2.03
CA THR A 25 0.07 -4.70 -2.00
C THR A 25 0.25 -5.72 -3.12
N GLN A 26 -0.35 -6.89 -2.95
CA GLN A 26 -0.39 -7.92 -3.99
C GLN A 26 -1.84 -8.40 -4.20
N PRO A 27 -2.68 -7.66 -4.93
CA PRO A 27 -4.11 -7.99 -5.12
C PRO A 27 -4.37 -9.32 -5.84
N ALA A 28 -3.38 -9.81 -6.58
CA ALA A 28 -3.39 -11.12 -7.23
C ALA A 28 -1.95 -11.63 -7.31
N GLN A 29 -1.74 -12.95 -7.37
CA GLN A 29 -0.40 -13.53 -7.39
C GLN A 29 0.49 -12.89 -8.48
N GLY A 30 1.64 -12.36 -8.05
CA GLY A 30 2.60 -11.70 -8.95
C GLY A 30 2.21 -10.29 -9.43
N THR A 31 1.03 -9.79 -9.06
CA THR A 31 0.59 -8.42 -9.37
C THR A 31 0.85 -7.52 -8.18
N PHE A 32 1.79 -6.60 -8.29
CA PHE A 32 2.14 -5.68 -7.21
C PHE A 32 1.64 -4.26 -7.48
N LYS A 33 1.22 -3.57 -6.43
CA LYS A 33 0.94 -2.13 -6.43
C LYS A 33 1.71 -1.47 -5.31
N ALA A 34 2.02 -0.20 -5.47
CA ALA A 34 2.67 0.60 -4.45
C ALA A 34 1.99 1.96 -4.34
N PHE A 35 1.86 2.43 -3.10
CA PHE A 35 1.30 3.74 -2.77
C PHE A 35 2.11 4.36 -1.64
N THR A 36 1.99 5.68 -1.46
CA THR A 36 2.40 6.27 -0.18
C THR A 36 1.58 5.66 0.96
N ALA A 37 2.24 5.40 2.08
CA ALA A 37 1.57 5.01 3.32
C ALA A 37 0.89 6.21 4.01
N ILE A 38 1.02 7.43 3.49
CA ILE A 38 0.49 8.64 4.11
C ILE A 38 -0.98 8.81 3.72
N CYS A 39 -1.86 8.77 4.71
CA CYS A 39 -3.29 9.05 4.56
C CYS A 39 -3.52 10.53 4.18
N PRO A 40 -4.17 10.82 3.04
CA PRO A 40 -4.41 12.19 2.57
C PRO A 40 -5.34 13.02 3.47
N HIS A 41 -6.00 12.40 4.45
CA HIS A 41 -6.85 13.10 5.41
C HIS A 41 -6.05 14.07 6.28
N ALA A 42 -5.08 13.55 7.04
CA ALA A 42 -4.36 14.31 8.07
C ALA A 42 -2.89 13.88 8.20
N GLY A 43 -2.37 13.10 7.25
CA GLY A 43 -0.95 12.71 7.21
C GLY A 43 -0.56 11.51 8.07
N CYS A 44 -1.51 10.83 8.73
CA CYS A 44 -1.24 9.59 9.44
C CYS A 44 -0.76 8.48 8.49
N GLU A 45 0.08 7.57 8.99
CA GLU A 45 0.44 6.36 8.25
C GLU A 45 -0.70 5.33 8.29
N VAL A 46 -0.91 4.62 7.19
CA VAL A 46 -1.74 3.40 7.13
C VAL A 46 -0.98 2.24 7.76
N THR A 47 -1.68 1.33 8.41
CA THR A 47 -1.05 0.27 9.22
C THR A 47 -1.39 -1.13 8.76
N ASP A 48 -2.61 -1.32 8.26
CA ASP A 48 -3.15 -2.66 8.01
C ASP A 48 -3.67 -2.82 6.59
N ILE A 49 -3.51 -4.04 6.06
CA ILE A 49 -4.11 -4.47 4.81
C ILE A 49 -4.87 -5.77 5.09
N VAL A 50 -6.19 -5.74 4.98
CA VAL A 50 -7.06 -6.90 5.25
C VAL A 50 -8.05 -7.03 4.11
N GLN A 51 -8.18 -8.22 3.52
CA GLN A 51 -9.12 -8.51 2.44
C GLN A 51 -9.07 -7.47 1.29
N ASN A 52 -7.85 -7.16 0.82
CA ASN A 52 -7.63 -6.18 -0.24
C ASN A 52 -8.09 -4.73 0.09
N VAL A 53 -8.18 -4.39 1.38
CA VAL A 53 -8.47 -3.03 1.87
C VAL A 53 -7.32 -2.55 2.75
N ILE A 54 -6.82 -1.34 2.49
CA ILE A 54 -5.80 -0.64 3.29
C ILE A 54 -6.50 0.24 4.32
N TYR A 55 -6.06 0.22 5.58
CA TYR A 55 -6.69 0.92 6.70
C TYR A 55 -5.77 1.98 7.30
N CYS A 56 -6.33 3.18 7.50
CA CYS A 56 -5.74 4.22 8.34
C CYS A 56 -6.41 4.19 9.73
N PRO A 57 -5.65 3.93 10.81
CA PRO A 57 -6.22 3.73 12.14
C PRO A 57 -6.67 5.04 12.81
N CYS A 58 -6.19 6.20 12.34
CA CYS A 58 -6.46 7.48 13.02
C CYS A 58 -7.94 7.85 13.04
N HIS A 59 -8.63 7.73 11.90
CA HIS A 59 -10.03 8.15 11.74
C HIS A 59 -10.84 7.20 10.86
N GLY A 60 -10.32 6.00 10.58
CA GLY A 60 -11.02 4.96 9.81
C GLY A 60 -11.14 5.23 8.31
N SER A 61 -10.22 5.99 7.70
CA SER A 61 -10.16 6.04 6.23
C SER A 61 -9.69 4.70 5.68
N THR A 62 -10.34 4.25 4.63
CA THR A 62 -10.03 2.98 3.96
C THR A 62 -9.82 3.17 2.47
N PHE A 63 -8.96 2.33 1.90
CA PHE A 63 -8.56 2.43 0.50
C PHE A 63 -8.54 1.05 -0.15
N ASP A 64 -8.89 0.99 -1.42
CA ASP A 64 -8.82 -0.22 -2.22
C ASP A 64 -7.34 -0.57 -2.47
N ALA A 65 -6.91 -1.78 -2.08
CA ALA A 65 -5.50 -2.18 -2.19
C ALA A 65 -5.04 -2.40 -3.64
N SER A 66 -5.96 -2.53 -4.60
CA SER A 66 -5.63 -2.74 -6.02
C SER A 66 -5.46 -1.45 -6.82
N THR A 67 -6.10 -0.37 -6.36
CA THR A 67 -6.15 0.92 -7.06
C THR A 67 -5.66 2.10 -6.21
N GLY A 68 -5.61 1.95 -4.89
CA GLY A 68 -5.35 3.05 -3.94
C GLY A 68 -6.56 3.98 -3.77
N ALA A 69 -7.67 3.72 -4.45
CA ALA A 69 -8.84 4.58 -4.42
C ALA A 69 -9.45 4.64 -3.02
N ARG A 70 -9.97 5.81 -2.64
CA ARG A 70 -10.75 5.98 -1.41
C ARG A 70 -11.98 5.08 -1.45
N ILE A 71 -12.20 4.32 -0.38
CA ILE A 71 -13.44 3.58 -0.13
C ILE A 71 -14.31 4.35 0.85
N ALA A 72 -13.79 4.65 2.05
CA ALA A 72 -14.55 5.29 3.12
C ALA A 72 -13.71 6.22 4.00
N GLY A 73 -14.39 6.90 4.92
CA GLY A 73 -13.79 7.81 5.90
C GLY A 73 -13.59 9.25 5.40
N PRO A 74 -12.95 10.10 6.22
CA PRO A 74 -12.85 11.54 5.99
C PRO A 74 -11.79 11.96 4.97
N THR A 75 -10.97 11.04 4.46
CA THR A 75 -9.98 11.38 3.42
C THR A 75 -10.65 11.98 2.18
N PRO A 76 -10.12 13.08 1.60
CA PRO A 76 -10.70 13.70 0.41
C PRO A 76 -10.36 12.93 -0.88
N THR A 77 -9.25 12.18 -0.88
CA THR A 77 -8.74 11.44 -2.05
C THR A 77 -8.28 10.03 -1.68
N GLY A 78 -7.95 9.22 -2.69
CA GLY A 78 -7.20 7.97 -2.52
C GLY A 78 -5.72 8.20 -2.20
N LEU A 79 -5.00 7.10 -1.91
CA LEU A 79 -3.56 7.12 -1.70
C LEU A 79 -2.82 7.48 -2.99
N THR A 80 -1.72 8.21 -2.87
CA THR A 80 -0.85 8.56 -4.00
C THR A 80 -0.16 7.31 -4.53
N PRO A 81 -0.33 6.94 -5.81
CA PRO A 81 0.35 5.80 -6.40
C PRO A 81 1.84 6.07 -6.57
N LEU A 82 2.63 5.01 -6.43
CA LEU A 82 4.07 5.00 -6.67
C LEU A 82 4.40 4.02 -7.79
N SER A 83 5.50 4.25 -8.49
CA SER A 83 5.96 3.34 -9.53
C SER A 83 6.56 2.10 -8.91
N VAL A 84 6.11 0.92 -9.34
CA VAL A 84 6.65 -0.37 -8.89
C VAL A 84 7.32 -1.11 -10.04
N THR A 85 8.49 -1.69 -9.78
CA THR A 85 9.19 -2.56 -10.72
C THR A 85 9.56 -3.86 -10.02
N VAL A 86 9.33 -4.99 -10.67
CA VAL A 86 9.68 -6.32 -10.17
C VAL A 86 10.72 -6.95 -11.08
N SER A 87 11.84 -7.36 -10.51
CA SER A 87 12.93 -8.04 -11.23
C SER A 87 13.59 -9.06 -10.33
N GLY A 88 13.72 -10.30 -10.80
CA GLY A 88 14.40 -11.38 -10.05
C GLY A 88 13.84 -11.61 -8.64
N GLY A 89 12.52 -11.52 -8.46
CA GLY A 89 11.89 -11.69 -7.14
C GLY A 89 12.08 -10.50 -6.19
N THR A 90 12.55 -9.36 -6.70
CA THR A 90 12.78 -8.14 -5.92
C THR A 90 11.89 -7.01 -6.44
N ILE A 91 11.22 -6.33 -5.51
CA ILE A 91 10.38 -5.16 -5.73
C ILE A 91 11.19 -3.89 -5.48
N SER A 92 11.10 -2.94 -6.41
CA SER A 92 11.63 -1.59 -6.27
C SER A 92 10.50 -0.57 -6.44
N VAL A 93 10.47 0.45 -5.57
CA VAL A 93 9.46 1.52 -5.60
C VAL A 93 10.12 2.86 -5.87
N ARG A 94 9.51 3.70 -6.71
CA ARG A 94 9.99 5.04 -7.11
C ARG A 94 8.85 6.06 -7.11
#